data_AF-A0A9E0KXF4-F1
#
_entry.id   AF-A0A9E0KXF4-F1
#
_cell.length_a   1.000
_cell.length_b   1.000
_cell.length_c   1.000
_cell.angle_alpha   90.00
_cell.angle_beta   90.00
_cell.angle_gamma   90.00
#
_symmetry.space_group_name_H-M   'P 1'
#
loop_
_entity.id
_entity.type
_entity.pdbx_description
1 polymer ?
#
loop_
_entity_poly.entity_id
_entity_poly.type
_entity_poly.pdbx_seq_one_letter_code
_entity_poly.pdbx_strand_id
1 'polypeptide(L)' 'QLGFAPDLREYSMCKDMLDHLEIQTVRLMTNNPRKVAALQAHGIIVEERVPLMTGRNPHNEQYLDTKRGKLGHMFDKE' A
#
# COMPACT_ATOMS: atom_id res chain seq x y z
N GLN A 1 -5.20 23.50 -8.12
CA GLN A 1 -5.46 22.06 -7.86
C GLN A 1 -5.72 21.38 -9.20
N LEU A 2 -5.18 20.19 -9.46
CA LEU A 2 -5.17 19.57 -10.80
C LEU A 2 -6.42 18.74 -11.15
N GLY A 3 -7.43 18.65 -10.28
CA GLY A 3 -8.69 17.93 -10.55
C GLY A 3 -8.65 16.41 -10.42
N PHE A 4 -7.51 15.80 -10.05
CA PHE A 4 -7.39 14.35 -9.90
C PHE A 4 -7.83 13.83 -8.54
N ALA A 5 -8.31 12.59 -8.51
CA ALA A 5 -8.57 11.87 -7.27
C ALA A 5 -7.25 11.55 -6.52
N PRO A 6 -7.28 11.37 -5.19
CA PRO A 6 -6.09 11.11 -4.38
C PRO A 6 -5.33 9.82 -4.74
N ASP A 7 -6.02 8.84 -5.34
CA ASP A 7 -5.45 7.59 -5.84
C ASP A 7 -6.37 7.03 -6.94
N LEU A 8 -5.85 6.88 -8.15
CA LEU A 8 -6.55 6.36 -9.34
C LEU A 8 -6.05 4.96 -9.77
N ARG A 9 -5.25 4.31 -8.93
CA ARG A 9 -4.66 3.00 -9.26
C ARG A 9 -5.67 1.88 -9.06
N GLU A 10 -5.71 0.98 -10.02
CA GLU A 10 -6.37 -0.32 -9.94
C GLU A 10 -5.32 -1.43 -9.71
N TYR A 11 -5.67 -2.43 -8.89
CA TYR A 11 -4.75 -3.49 -8.46
C TYR A 11 -5.09 -4.87 -9.03
N SER A 12 -6.04 -4.96 -9.98
CA SER A 12 -6.45 -6.21 -10.62
C SER A 12 -5.29 -6.96 -11.26
N MET A 13 -4.34 -6.24 -11.88
CA MET A 13 -3.14 -6.83 -12.48
C MET A 13 -2.29 -7.66 -11.50
N CYS A 14 -2.37 -7.37 -10.20
CA CYS A 14 -1.61 -8.11 -9.20
C CYS A 14 -2.03 -9.58 -9.16
N LYS A 15 -3.31 -9.89 -9.40
CA LYS A 15 -3.80 -11.27 -9.43
C LYS A 15 -3.15 -12.06 -10.56
N ASP A 16 -3.20 -11.51 -11.78
CA ASP A 16 -2.66 -12.18 -12.98
C ASP A 16 -1.15 -12.44 -12.83
N MET A 17 -0.40 -11.47 -12.31
CA MET A 17 1.04 -11.62 -12.09
C MET A 17 1.36 -12.67 -11.03
N LEU A 18 0.63 -12.68 -9.91
CA LEU A 18 0.87 -13.64 -8.84
C LEU A 18 0.44 -15.06 -9.23
N ASP A 19 -0.65 -15.20 -9.98
CA ASP A 19 -1.09 -16.49 -10.52
C ASP A 19 -0.08 -17.08 -11.48
N HIS A 20 0.49 -16.25 -12.36
CA HIS A 20 1.55 -16.67 -13.27
C HIS A 20 2.79 -17.20 -12.53
N LEU A 21 3.07 -16.66 -11.34
CA LEU A 21 4.16 -17.10 -10.47
C LEU A 21 3.75 -18.21 -9.49
N GLU A 22 2.51 -18.69 -9.57
CA GLU A 22 1.92 -19.69 -8.67
C GLU A 22 1.94 -19.27 -7.17
N ILE A 23 1.82 -17.96 -6.91
CA ILE A 23 1.82 -17.37 -5.56
C ILE A 23 0.38 -17.10 -5.11
N GLN A 24 -0.06 -17.77 -4.05
CA GLN A 24 -1.40 -17.60 -3.48
C GLN A 24 -1.44 -16.70 -2.23
N THR A 25 -0.32 -16.65 -1.51
CA THR A 25 -0.20 -15.94 -0.22
C THR A 25 1.00 -15.01 -0.24
N VAL A 26 0.83 -13.80 0.29
CA VAL A 26 1.87 -12.78 0.33
C VAL A 26 2.01 -12.16 1.72
N ARG A 27 3.26 -11.86 2.08
CA ARG A 27 3.60 -10.90 3.14
C ARG A 27 3.76 -9.54 2.48
N LEU A 28 2.73 -8.70 2.57
CA LEU A 28 2.64 -7.46 1.80
C LEU A 28 3.41 -6.34 2.48
N MET A 29 4.51 -5.91 1.86
CA MET A 29 5.24 -4.72 2.27
C MET A 29 4.47 -3.44 1.87
N THR A 30 3.72 -2.85 2.81
CA THR A 30 2.99 -1.61 2.53
C THR A 30 2.59 -0.82 3.78
N ASN A 31 2.58 0.50 3.64
CA ASN A 31 1.95 1.42 4.61
C ASN A 31 0.56 1.87 4.15
N ASN A 32 0.14 1.55 2.92
CA ASN A 32 -1.15 2.00 2.40
C ASN A 32 -2.22 0.94 2.68
N PRO A 33 -3.19 1.18 3.58
CA PRO A 33 -4.25 0.21 3.89
C PRO A 33 -5.11 -0.13 2.65
N ARG A 34 -5.26 0.81 1.72
CA ARG A 34 -6.04 0.58 0.49
C ARG A 34 -5.42 -0.50 -0.39
N LYS A 35 -4.09 -0.68 -0.37
CA LYS A 35 -3.42 -1.75 -1.10
C LYS A 35 -3.77 -3.12 -0.53
N VAL A 36 -3.77 -3.24 0.79
CA VAL A 36 -4.15 -4.49 1.49
C VAL A 36 -5.57 -4.88 1.09
N ALA A 37 -6.52 -3.96 1.23
CA ALA A 37 -7.93 -4.19 0.89
C ALA A 37 -8.12 -4.55 -0.59
N ALA A 38 -7.40 -3.89 -1.51
CA ALA A 38 -7.52 -4.18 -2.93
C ALA A 38 -7.01 -5.58 -3.29
N LEU A 39 -5.86 -6.00 -2.76
CA LEU A 39 -5.33 -7.35 -3.00
C LEU A 39 -6.28 -8.43 -2.44
N GLN A 40 -6.80 -8.22 -1.23
CA GLN A 40 -7.79 -9.11 -0.63
C GLN A 40 -9.09 -9.20 -1.46
N ALA A 41 -9.57 -8.08 -2.00
CA ALA A 41 -10.74 -8.04 -2.88
C ALA A 41 -10.53 -8.82 -4.19
N HIS A 42 -9.28 -8.93 -4.66
CA HIS A 42 -8.91 -9.77 -5.81
C HIS A 42 -8.59 -11.22 -5.44
N GLY A 43 -8.87 -11.65 -4.21
CA GLY A 43 -8.69 -13.03 -3.76
C GLY A 43 -7.25 -13.41 -3.44
N ILE A 44 -6.34 -12.43 -3.28
CA ILE A 44 -4.96 -12.66 -2.87
C ILE A 44 -4.92 -12.71 -1.33
N ILE A 45 -4.34 -13.76 -0.77
CA ILE A 45 -4.23 -13.91 0.68
C ILE A 45 -3.07 -13.04 1.18
N VAL A 46 -3.39 -11.99 1.93
CA VAL A 46 -2.38 -11.18 2.64
C VAL A 46 -2.25 -11.75 4.06
N GLU A 47 -1.23 -12.61 4.26
CA GLU A 47 -0.97 -13.25 5.56
C GLU A 47 -0.45 -12.25 6.60
N GLU A 48 0.40 -11.33 6.16
CA GLU A 48 1.00 -10.32 7.02
C GLU A 48 1.15 -9.01 6.26
N ARG A 49 0.88 -7.89 6.93
CA ARG A 49 1.34 -6.57 6.47
C ARG A 49 2.69 -6.28 7.09
N VAL A 50 3.71 -6.16 6.25
CA VAL A 50 5.04 -5.71 6.66
C VAL A 50 5.14 -4.18 6.47
N PRO A 51 5.39 -3.40 7.52
CA PRO A 51 5.56 -1.95 7.40
C PRO A 51 6.77 -1.60 6.53
N LEU A 52 6.63 -0.56 5.71
CA LEU A 52 7.74 0.02 4.95
C LEU A 52 8.32 1.18 5.76
N MET A 53 9.36 0.88 6.56
CA MET A 53 10.04 1.88 7.37
C MET A 53 11.02 2.67 6.52
N THR A 54 10.59 3.86 6.09
CA THR A 54 11.48 4.87 5.51
C THR A 54 11.68 5.94 6.56
N GLY A 55 12.91 6.11 7.05
CA GLY A 55 13.22 7.11 8.07
C GLY A 55 12.68 8.49 7.71
N ARG A 56 12.24 9.24 8.73
CA ARG A 56 11.72 10.60 8.56
C ARG A 56 12.90 11.57 8.51
N ASN A 57 12.88 12.46 7.54
CA ASN A 57 13.89 13.51 7.37
C ASN A 57 13.23 14.82 6.95
N PRO A 58 13.94 15.96 7.02
CA PRO A 58 13.36 17.26 6.69
C PRO A 58 12.77 17.37 5.27
N HIS A 59 13.21 16.53 4.33
CA HIS A 59 12.75 16.55 2.94
C HIS A 59 11.49 15.70 2.70
N ASN A 60 11.26 14.64 3.48
CA ASN A 60 10.13 13.73 3.28
C ASN A 60 9.02 13.86 4.35
N GLU A 61 9.25 14.63 5.41
CA GLU A 61 8.31 14.80 6.53
C GLU A 61 6.92 15.22 6.07
N GLN A 62 6.82 16.32 5.30
CA GLN A 62 5.53 16.83 4.82
C GLN A 62 4.80 15.82 3.92
N TYR A 63 5.56 15.05 3.14
CA TYR A 63 5.02 14.00 2.30
C TYR A 63 4.45 12.86 3.14
N LEU A 64 5.20 12.38 4.14
CA LEU A 64 4.76 11.31 5.05
C LEU A 64 3.53 11.73 5.86
N ASP A 65 3.48 12.97 6.33
CA ASP A 65 2.30 13.49 7.04
C ASP A 65 1.08 13.60 6.13
N THR A 66 1.27 14.03 4.88
CA THR A 66 0.19 14.02 3.89
C THR A 66 -0.32 12.61 3.63
N LYS A 67 0.57 11.63 3.52
CA LYS A 67 0.20 10.21 3.32
C LYS A 67 -0.53 9.64 4.54
N ARG A 68 -0.11 9.99 5.75
CA ARG A 68 -0.81 9.61 6.98
C ARG A 68 -2.20 10.25 7.04
N GLY A 69 -2.27 11.58 6.94
CA GLY A 69 -3.51 12.33 7.14
C GLY A 69 -4.55 12.14 6.04
N LYS A 70 -4.15 12.08 4.77
CA LYS A 70 -5.10 11.98 3.63
C LYS A 70 -5.40 10.56 3.18
N LEU A 71 -4.47 9.63 3.36
CA LEU A 71 -4.58 8.27 2.82
C LEU A 71 -4.52 7.19 3.91
N GLY A 72 -4.53 7.59 5.19
CA GLY A 72 -4.53 6.66 6.32
C GLY A 72 -3.29 5.77 6.39
N HIS A 73 -2.12 6.25 5.92
CA HIS A 73 -0.92 5.41 5.92
C HIS A 73 -0.55 4.97 7.35
N MET A 74 -0.34 3.66 7.51
CA MET A 74 0.08 3.01 8.73
C MET A 74 1.60 3.05 8.80
N PHE A 75 2.13 4.00 9.54
CA PHE A 75 3.55 4.02 9.93
C PHE A 75 3.63 3.49 11.35
N ASP A 76 4.48 2.50 11.59
CA ASP A 76 4.72 2.03 12.95
C ASP A 76 5.48 3.12 13.72
N LYS A 77 5.21 3.23 15.02
CA LYS A 77 6.01 4.09 15.90
C LYS A 77 7.38 3.43 16.01
N GLU A 78 8.43 4.16 15.65
CA GLU A 78 9.78 3.83 16.11
C GLU A 78 9.83 3.80 17.64
#